data_AF-A0A7W1P251-F1
#
_entry.id   AF-A0A7W1P251-F1
#
_cell.length_a   1.000
_cell.length_b   1.000
_cell.length_c   1.000
_cell.angle_alpha   90.00
_cell.angle_beta   90.00
_cell.angle_gamma   90.00
#
_symmetry.space_group_name_H-M   'P 1'
#
loop_
_entity.id
_entity.type
_entity.pdbx_description
1 polymer ?
#
loop_
_entity_poly.entity_id
_entity_poly.type
_entity_poly.pdbx_seq_one_letter_code
_entity_poly.pdbx_strand_id
1 'polypeptide(L)'
;QMRIDWEMNGSKGVMINNGKGEAWKFVNGKEATTQDDISGARGNTFGSHYVFGMPFKLRDPGTTLEDAGKMTLEDRAVVQKVRAVYGKGIGDAGGMHDWIYMFDPETGRLICNHLQYESGKYDWTEYYDEKPIGSMLLSTRRVGYEADANGKVGPKRSETVYDQIETNVEFPKDLFKKPR
;
A
#
# COMPACT_ATOMS: atom_id res chain seq x y z
N GLN A 1 13.88 2.60 3.12
CA GLN A 1 14.46 1.30 3.50
C GLN A 1 13.34 0.44 4.04
N MET A 2 13.36 -0.87 3.78
CA MET A 2 12.30 -1.78 4.19
C MET A 2 12.87 -3.18 4.39
N ARG A 3 12.33 -3.91 5.37
CA ARG A 3 12.56 -5.33 5.56
C ARG A 3 11.23 -6.01 5.87
N ILE A 4 11.00 -7.16 5.25
CA ILE A 4 9.84 -8.01 5.50
C ILE A 4 10.37 -9.41 5.77
N ASP A 5 10.10 -9.91 6.97
CA ASP A 5 10.33 -11.30 7.35
C ASP A 5 8.98 -12.01 7.32
N TRP A 6 8.92 -13.20 6.73
CA TRP A 6 7.69 -13.98 6.65
C TRP A 6 7.97 -15.47 6.86
N GLU A 7 6.95 -16.19 7.30
CA GLU A 7 6.95 -17.65 7.36
C GLU A 7 5.70 -18.18 6.67
N MET A 8 5.87 -19.14 5.75
CA MET A 8 4.77 -19.76 5.03
C MET A 8 5.11 -21.22 4.77
N ASN A 9 4.23 -22.13 5.16
CA ASN A 9 4.38 -23.58 4.98
C ASN A 9 5.76 -24.11 5.46
N GLY A 10 6.24 -23.61 6.59
CA GLY A 10 7.54 -23.98 7.18
C GLY A 10 8.77 -23.40 6.47
N SER A 11 8.59 -22.63 5.40
CA SER A 11 9.67 -21.86 4.77
C SER A 11 9.74 -20.46 5.38
N LYS A 12 10.96 -20.03 5.70
CA LYS A 12 11.24 -18.67 6.18
C LYS A 12 11.77 -17.83 5.06
N GLY A 13 11.14 -16.68 4.83
CA GLY A 13 11.55 -15.73 3.81
C GLY A 13 11.95 -14.39 4.41
N VAL A 14 12.89 -13.74 3.75
CA VAL A 14 13.30 -12.36 4.07
C VAL A 14 13.37 -11.58 2.76
N MET A 15 12.74 -10.41 2.74
CA MET A 15 12.89 -9.43 1.66
C MET A 15 13.46 -8.14 2.22
N ILE A 16 14.48 -7.58 1.57
CA ILE A 16 15.15 -6.35 1.99
C ILE A 16 15.20 -5.40 0.81
N ASN A 17 14.83 -4.14 1.04
CA ASN A 17 14.98 -3.03 0.11
C ASN A 17 15.75 -1.90 0.79
N ASN A 18 16.94 -1.58 0.28
CA ASN A 18 17.84 -0.62 0.93
C ASN A 18 17.51 0.86 0.64
N GLY A 19 16.45 1.14 -0.12
CA GLY A 19 16.06 2.49 -0.54
C GLY A 19 17.05 3.16 -1.49
N LYS A 20 18.05 2.45 -2.00
CA LYS A 20 19.05 2.92 -2.98
C LYS A 20 18.94 2.19 -4.32
N GLY A 21 17.79 1.58 -4.58
CA GLY A 21 17.51 0.85 -5.81
C GLY A 21 17.88 -0.64 -5.78
N GLU A 22 18.35 -1.17 -4.64
CA GLU A 22 18.68 -2.58 -4.50
C GLU A 22 17.66 -3.30 -3.62
N ALA A 23 17.25 -4.50 -4.06
CA ALA A 23 16.36 -5.38 -3.30
C ALA A 23 16.84 -6.83 -3.38
N TRP A 24 16.66 -7.57 -2.30
CA TRP A 24 17.05 -8.98 -2.19
C TRP A 24 15.93 -9.80 -1.57
N LYS A 25 15.84 -11.07 -1.98
CA LYS A 25 14.96 -12.08 -1.39
C LYS A 25 15.80 -13.27 -0.95
N PHE A 26 15.55 -13.74 0.25
CA PHE A 26 16.15 -14.96 0.78
C PHE A 26 15.03 -15.91 1.16
N VAL A 27 15.18 -17.19 0.83
CA VAL A 27 14.28 -18.27 1.25
C VAL A 27 15.13 -19.33 1.92
N ASN A 28 14.82 -19.64 3.18
CA ASN A 28 15.57 -20.59 4.01
C ASN A 28 17.08 -20.29 4.02
N GLY A 29 17.43 -19.00 4.14
CA GLY A 29 18.81 -18.51 4.20
C GLY A 29 19.55 -18.44 2.87
N LYS A 30 18.96 -18.90 1.76
CA LYS A 30 19.55 -18.84 0.43
C LYS A 30 19.01 -17.66 -0.36
N GLU A 31 19.90 -16.90 -0.98
CA GLU A 31 19.48 -15.83 -1.90
C GLU A 31 18.71 -16.45 -3.08
N ALA A 32 17.51 -15.92 -3.31
CA ALA A 32 16.69 -16.27 -4.45
C ALA A 32 17.06 -15.30 -5.58
N THR A 33 17.68 -15.81 -6.64
CA THR A 33 18.35 -15.00 -7.66
C THR A 33 17.60 -14.95 -9.00
N THR A 34 16.39 -15.50 -9.08
CA THR A 34 15.63 -15.40 -10.32
C THR A 34 15.18 -13.95 -10.54
N GLN A 35 14.96 -13.57 -11.80
CA GLN A 35 14.49 -12.22 -12.11
C GLN A 35 13.13 -11.93 -11.44
N ASP A 36 12.29 -12.97 -11.31
CA ASP A 36 11.01 -12.90 -10.61
C ASP A 36 11.20 -12.72 -9.10
N ASP A 37 12.22 -13.33 -8.50
CA ASP A 37 12.55 -13.13 -7.09
C ASP A 37 13.03 -11.71 -6.80
N ILE A 38 13.87 -11.15 -7.66
CA ILE A 38 14.39 -9.79 -7.54
C ILE A 38 13.27 -8.76 -7.76
N SER A 39 12.50 -8.93 -8.83
CA SER A 39 11.38 -8.05 -9.18
C SER A 39 10.27 -8.15 -8.13
N GLY A 40 9.99 -9.36 -7.65
CA GLY A 40 9.06 -9.63 -6.57
C GLY A 40 9.52 -9.05 -5.23
N ALA A 41 10.81 -9.09 -4.89
CA ALA A 41 11.33 -8.46 -3.68
C ALA A 41 11.06 -6.94 -3.70
N ARG A 42 11.35 -6.28 -4.81
CA ARG A 42 11.07 -4.85 -4.98
C ARG A 42 9.57 -4.56 -4.96
N GLY A 43 8.79 -5.28 -5.75
CA GLY A 43 7.33 -5.10 -5.86
C GLY A 43 6.61 -5.34 -4.54
N ASN A 44 6.93 -6.42 -3.83
CA ASN A 44 6.29 -6.75 -2.56
C ASN A 44 6.71 -5.81 -1.43
N THR A 45 7.99 -5.41 -1.37
CA THR A 45 8.43 -4.43 -0.37
C THR A 45 7.85 -3.04 -0.64
N PHE A 46 7.71 -2.66 -1.92
CA PHE A 46 7.02 -1.45 -2.33
C PHE A 46 5.53 -1.51 -1.96
N GLY A 47 4.79 -2.50 -2.47
CA GLY A 47 3.35 -2.62 -2.26
C GLY A 47 2.95 -2.69 -0.78
N SER A 48 3.72 -3.42 0.04
CA SER A 48 3.42 -3.55 1.47
C SER A 48 3.57 -2.24 2.22
N HIS A 49 4.61 -1.44 1.92
CA HIS A 49 4.78 -0.11 2.53
C HIS A 49 3.80 0.90 1.94
N TYR A 50 3.65 0.89 0.61
CA TYR A 50 2.90 1.88 -0.13
C TYR A 50 1.46 1.94 0.39
N VAL A 51 0.78 0.79 0.49
CA VAL A 51 -0.63 0.78 0.88
C VAL A 51 -0.84 1.04 2.39
N PHE A 52 0.17 0.80 3.25
CA PHE A 52 0.12 1.22 4.67
C PHE A 52 0.38 2.72 4.83
N GLY A 53 1.31 3.28 4.05
CA GLY A 53 1.72 4.68 4.10
C GLY A 53 0.88 5.64 3.25
N MET A 54 -0.24 5.19 2.66
CA MET A 54 -1.05 5.96 1.71
C MET A 54 -1.44 7.37 2.17
N PRO A 55 -1.84 7.60 3.44
CA PRO A 55 -2.18 8.95 3.88
C PRO A 55 -1.02 9.95 3.70
N PHE A 56 0.24 9.49 3.83
CA PHE A 56 1.42 10.34 3.65
C PHE A 56 1.78 10.54 2.18
N LYS A 57 1.49 9.54 1.33
CA LYS A 57 1.76 9.59 -0.11
C LYS A 57 1.00 10.67 -0.85
N LEU A 58 -0.17 11.08 -0.34
CA LEU A 58 -0.95 12.19 -0.92
C LEU A 58 -0.21 13.53 -0.90
N ARG A 59 0.86 13.67 -0.10
CA ARG A 59 1.66 14.89 0.01
C ARG A 59 3.05 14.77 -0.63
N ASP A 60 3.35 13.67 -1.32
CA ASP A 60 4.64 13.50 -2.00
C ASP A 60 4.80 14.58 -3.09
N PRO A 61 6.00 15.19 -3.24
CA PRO A 61 6.26 16.15 -4.31
C PRO A 61 5.93 15.57 -5.69
N GLY A 62 5.20 16.32 -6.53
CA GLY A 62 4.76 15.84 -7.84
C GLY A 62 3.44 15.06 -7.83
N THR A 63 2.73 15.05 -6.70
CA THR A 63 1.33 14.60 -6.59
C THR A 63 0.38 15.75 -6.92
N THR A 64 -0.57 15.51 -7.82
CA THR A 64 -1.69 16.41 -8.09
C THR A 64 -2.94 15.81 -7.47
N LEU A 65 -3.67 16.61 -6.69
CA LEU A 65 -4.95 16.23 -6.09
C LEU A 65 -6.08 17.02 -6.76
N GLU A 66 -7.12 16.32 -7.20
CA GLU A 66 -8.31 16.91 -7.82
C GLU A 66 -9.55 16.54 -7.00
N ASP A 67 -10.41 17.52 -6.72
CA ASP A 67 -11.75 17.27 -6.20
C ASP A 67 -12.57 16.56 -7.28
N ALA A 68 -12.97 15.31 -7.00
CA ALA A 68 -13.72 14.48 -7.93
C ALA A 68 -15.22 14.38 -7.56
N GLY A 69 -15.68 15.28 -6.69
CA GLY A 69 -17.06 15.38 -6.23
C GLY A 69 -17.45 14.30 -5.22
N LYS A 70 -18.75 14.16 -4.97
CA LYS A 70 -19.29 13.20 -4.00
C LYS A 70 -19.74 11.90 -4.66
N MET A 71 -19.83 10.84 -3.86
CA MET A 71 -20.41 9.55 -4.24
C MET A 71 -21.22 9.00 -3.08
N THR A 72 -22.22 8.16 -3.40
CA THR A 72 -22.94 7.36 -2.42
C THR A 72 -22.50 5.91 -2.57
N LEU A 73 -21.95 5.33 -1.52
CA LEU A 73 -21.55 3.92 -1.47
C LEU A 73 -22.79 3.02 -1.36
N GLU A 74 -22.63 1.70 -1.55
CA GLU A 74 -23.73 0.73 -1.51
C GLU A 74 -24.47 0.71 -0.16
N ASP A 75 -23.76 0.99 0.93
CA ASP A 75 -24.30 1.11 2.29
C ASP A 75 -24.99 2.47 2.55
N ARG A 76 -25.11 3.31 1.51
CA ARG A 76 -25.66 4.67 1.51
C ARG A 76 -24.80 5.73 2.20
N ALA A 77 -23.56 5.43 2.58
CA ALA A 77 -22.63 6.44 3.05
C ALA A 77 -22.30 7.43 1.93
N VAL A 78 -22.33 8.73 2.23
CA VAL A 78 -21.92 9.78 1.30
C VAL A 78 -20.46 10.11 1.55
N VAL A 79 -19.62 9.97 0.53
CA VAL A 79 -18.17 10.19 0.60
C VAL A 79 -17.73 11.32 -0.34
N GLN A 80 -16.68 12.03 0.05
CA GLN A 80 -15.97 12.99 -0.77
C GLN A 80 -14.86 12.27 -1.54
N LYS A 81 -14.87 12.36 -2.87
CA LYS A 81 -13.83 11.78 -3.72
C LYS A 81 -12.70 12.77 -3.95
N VAL A 82 -11.48 12.28 -3.83
CA VAL A 82 -10.26 12.98 -4.21
C VAL A 82 -9.49 12.09 -5.16
N ARG A 83 -9.26 12.56 -6.38
CA ARG A 83 -8.40 11.88 -7.34
C ARG A 83 -6.96 12.30 -7.09
N ALA A 84 -6.05 11.34 -7.00
CA ALA A 84 -4.62 11.61 -6.93
C ALA A 84 -3.91 11.05 -8.16
N VAL A 85 -3.16 11.92 -8.83
CA VAL A 85 -2.30 11.56 -9.95
C VAL A 85 -0.87 11.88 -9.59
N TYR A 86 0.01 10.92 -9.76
CA TYR A 86 1.45 11.09 -9.56
C TYR A 86 2.11 11.34 -10.91
N GLY A 87 2.91 12.41 -11.02
CA GLY A 87 3.62 12.74 -12.26
C GLY A 87 4.50 11.59 -12.78
N LYS A 88 4.77 11.54 -14.09
CA LYS A 88 5.64 10.51 -14.67
C LYS A 88 7.03 10.53 -14.01
N GLY A 89 7.48 9.37 -13.53
CA GLY A 89 8.76 9.24 -12.84
C GLY A 89 8.76 9.68 -11.37
N ILE A 90 7.59 10.04 -10.81
CA ILE A 90 7.42 10.35 -9.39
C ILE A 90 7.07 9.08 -8.62
N GLY A 91 8.00 8.60 -7.78
CA GLY A 91 7.87 7.32 -7.08
C GLY A 91 7.86 6.11 -8.03
N ASP A 92 7.64 4.91 -7.50
CA ASP A 92 7.64 3.68 -8.31
C ASP A 92 6.36 3.52 -9.17
N ALA A 93 5.31 4.32 -8.94
CA ALA A 93 4.01 4.24 -9.61
C ALA A 93 3.65 5.47 -10.48
N GLY A 94 4.57 6.44 -10.59
CA GLY A 94 4.33 7.73 -11.23
C GLY A 94 3.91 7.64 -12.70
N GLY A 95 2.75 8.20 -13.03
CA GLY A 95 2.17 8.21 -14.37
C GLY A 95 1.53 6.89 -14.81
N MET A 96 1.44 5.89 -13.93
CA MET A 96 0.87 4.56 -14.24
C MET A 96 -0.44 4.28 -13.51
N HIS A 97 -0.60 4.82 -12.30
CA HIS A 97 -1.78 4.55 -11.47
C HIS A 97 -2.72 5.75 -11.41
N ASP A 98 -4.03 5.48 -11.45
CA ASP A 98 -5.09 6.44 -11.16
C ASP A 98 -5.77 6.06 -9.84
N TRP A 99 -5.69 6.93 -8.85
CA TRP A 99 -6.24 6.70 -7.53
C TRP A 99 -7.43 7.61 -7.26
N ILE A 100 -8.52 7.03 -6.79
CA ILE A 100 -9.66 7.77 -6.24
C ILE A 100 -9.81 7.38 -4.77
N TYR A 101 -9.54 8.31 -3.87
CA TYR A 101 -9.74 8.15 -2.44
C TYR A 101 -11.11 8.69 -2.05
N MET A 102 -11.76 8.00 -1.13
CA MET A 102 -13.09 8.33 -0.65
C MET A 102 -13.02 8.60 0.84
N PHE A 103 -13.25 9.86 1.19
CA PHE A 103 -13.19 10.34 2.56
C PHE A 103 -14.59 10.58 3.12
N ASP A 104 -14.76 10.31 4.39
CA ASP A 104 -15.90 10.81 5.14
C ASP A 104 -15.84 12.36 5.19
N PRO A 105 -16.87 13.07 4.71
CA PRO A 105 -16.81 14.52 4.56
C PRO A 105 -16.85 15.28 5.89
N GLU A 106 -17.29 14.66 6.98
CA GLU A 106 -17.40 15.30 8.30
C GLU A 106 -16.11 15.15 9.10
N THR A 107 -15.50 13.98 9.03
CA THR A 107 -14.34 13.59 9.85
C THR A 107 -13.03 13.60 9.09
N GLY A 108 -13.07 13.61 7.75
CA GLY A 108 -11.90 13.49 6.89
C GLY A 108 -11.25 12.10 6.90
N ARG A 109 -11.92 11.08 7.47
CA ARG A 109 -11.40 9.71 7.56
C ARG A 109 -11.41 9.04 6.20
N LEU A 110 -10.38 8.24 5.91
CA LEU A 110 -10.32 7.45 4.68
C LEU A 110 -11.20 6.21 4.83
N ILE A 111 -12.25 6.11 4.01
CA ILE A 111 -13.19 4.99 4.05
C ILE A 111 -12.73 3.88 3.10
N CYS A 112 -12.44 4.26 1.86
CA CYS A 112 -12.01 3.34 0.82
C CYS A 112 -11.21 4.06 -0.27
N ASN A 113 -10.63 3.27 -1.17
CA ASN A 113 -10.12 3.76 -2.43
C ASN A 113 -10.51 2.86 -3.59
N HIS A 114 -10.46 3.44 -4.78
CA HIS A 114 -10.54 2.75 -6.06
C HIS A 114 -9.26 3.05 -6.84
N LEU A 115 -8.60 2.00 -7.31
CA LEU A 115 -7.31 2.08 -7.99
C LEU A 115 -7.43 1.46 -9.38
N GLN A 116 -7.02 2.19 -10.41
CA GLN A 116 -6.60 1.61 -11.67
C GLN A 116 -5.08 1.50 -11.71
N TYR A 117 -4.54 0.28 -11.64
CA TYR A 117 -3.08 0.05 -11.64
C TYR A 117 -2.55 -0.41 -13.01
N GLU A 118 -3.42 -0.96 -13.85
CA GLU A 118 -3.12 -1.33 -15.23
C GLU A 118 -4.36 -1.08 -16.10
N SER A 119 -4.19 -1.00 -17.43
CA SER A 119 -5.31 -0.86 -18.35
C SER A 119 -6.33 -1.98 -18.15
N GLY A 120 -7.57 -1.62 -17.84
CA GLY A 120 -8.66 -2.58 -17.58
C GLY A 120 -8.57 -3.33 -16.25
N LYS A 121 -7.61 -3.04 -15.36
CA LYS A 121 -7.50 -3.67 -14.04
C LYS A 121 -7.74 -2.68 -12.92
N TYR A 122 -8.67 -3.03 -12.05
CA TYR A 122 -9.12 -2.17 -10.96
C TYR A 122 -9.21 -2.94 -9.66
N ASP A 123 -8.79 -2.29 -8.58
CA ASP A 123 -8.94 -2.79 -7.22
C ASP A 123 -9.78 -1.81 -6.39
N TRP A 124 -10.58 -2.36 -5.49
CA TRP A 124 -11.26 -1.61 -4.43
C TRP A 124 -10.69 -2.00 -3.08
N THR A 125 -10.42 -1.02 -2.24
CA THR A 125 -9.81 -1.25 -0.94
C THR A 125 -10.57 -0.53 0.15
N GLU A 126 -11.00 -1.27 1.18
CA GLU A 126 -11.73 -0.76 2.33
C GLU A 126 -10.85 -0.76 3.57
N TYR A 127 -11.02 0.27 4.41
CA TYR A 127 -10.20 0.52 5.58
C TYR A 127 -11.04 0.44 6.86
N TYR A 128 -10.52 -0.30 7.85
CA TYR A 128 -11.24 -0.60 9.09
C TYR A 128 -10.35 -0.46 10.32
N ASP A 129 -10.99 -0.47 11.48
CA ASP A 129 -10.36 -0.60 12.78
C ASP A 129 -9.30 0.47 13.03
N GLU A 130 -9.67 1.74 12.81
CA GLU A 130 -8.77 2.87 13.06
C GLU A 130 -8.36 2.95 14.54
N LYS A 131 -7.06 3.06 14.78
CA LYS A 131 -6.50 3.21 16.13
C LYS A 131 -5.51 4.38 16.16
N PRO A 132 -5.41 5.11 17.29
CA PRO A 132 -4.33 6.05 17.52
C PRO A 132 -3.00 5.29 17.61
N ILE A 133 -2.02 5.71 16.81
CA ILE A 133 -0.66 5.15 16.79
C ILE A 133 0.31 6.33 16.76
N GLY A 134 0.90 6.63 17.92
CA GLY A 134 1.63 7.87 18.13
C GLY A 134 0.70 9.08 17.94
N SER A 135 1.08 10.00 17.05
CA SER A 135 0.28 11.18 16.69
C SER A 135 -0.67 10.98 15.51
N MET A 136 -0.79 9.75 15.01
CA MET A 136 -1.52 9.43 13.78
C MET A 136 -2.74 8.56 14.09
N LEU A 137 -3.80 8.72 13.32
CA LEU A 137 -4.91 7.77 13.29
C LEU A 137 -4.71 6.87 12.07
N LEU A 138 -4.56 5.57 12.28
CA LEU A 138 -4.28 4.61 11.22
C LEU A 138 -5.26 3.44 11.27
N SER A 139 -5.76 3.03 10.11
CA SER A 139 -6.55 1.81 9.95
C SER A 139 -5.69 0.58 10.22
N THR A 140 -6.14 -0.29 11.12
CA THR A 140 -5.42 -1.52 11.46
C THR A 140 -5.91 -2.74 10.71
N ARG A 141 -6.92 -2.58 9.86
CA ARG A 141 -7.41 -3.64 8.99
C ARG A 141 -7.76 -3.10 7.62
N ARG A 142 -7.49 -3.90 6.59
CA ARG A 142 -7.77 -3.56 5.20
C ARG A 142 -8.30 -4.77 4.46
N VAL A 143 -9.32 -4.56 3.65
CA VAL A 143 -9.89 -5.60 2.80
C VAL A 143 -9.80 -5.14 1.35
N GLY A 144 -9.19 -5.96 0.50
CA GLY A 144 -9.00 -5.69 -0.92
C GLY A 144 -9.89 -6.58 -1.77
N TYR A 145 -10.51 -5.99 -2.79
CA TYR A 145 -11.43 -6.62 -3.71
C TYR A 145 -11.03 -6.30 -5.16
N GLU A 146 -11.49 -7.13 -6.08
CA GLU A 146 -11.60 -6.71 -7.48
C GLU A 146 -12.59 -5.57 -7.61
N ALA A 147 -12.41 -4.73 -8.63
CA ALA A 147 -13.39 -3.72 -9.01
C ALA A 147 -13.56 -3.65 -10.53
N ASP A 148 -14.62 -2.99 -10.96
CA ASP A 148 -14.74 -2.51 -12.33
C ASP A 148 -14.32 -1.03 -12.45
N ALA A 149 -14.31 -0.50 -13.68
CA ALA A 149 -13.92 0.88 -13.94
C ALA A 149 -14.78 1.95 -13.22
N ASN A 150 -15.98 1.58 -12.75
CA ASN A 150 -16.89 2.47 -12.03
C ASN A 150 -16.76 2.32 -10.51
N GLY A 151 -15.87 1.46 -10.02
CA GLY A 151 -15.71 1.16 -8.60
C GLY A 151 -16.78 0.20 -8.07
N LYS A 152 -17.46 -0.58 -8.93
CA LYS A 152 -18.34 -1.65 -8.45
C LYS A 152 -17.50 -2.77 -7.84
N VAL A 153 -17.76 -3.08 -6.58
CA VAL A 153 -16.99 -4.08 -5.82
C VAL A 153 -17.27 -5.49 -6.33
N GLY A 154 -16.21 -6.23 -6.59
CA GLY A 154 -16.22 -7.63 -7.00
C GLY A 154 -15.78 -8.58 -5.89
N PRO A 155 -15.26 -9.78 -6.23
CA PRO A 155 -14.78 -10.74 -5.25
C PRO A 155 -13.67 -10.20 -4.35
N LYS A 156 -13.71 -10.59 -3.07
CA LYS A 156 -12.64 -10.33 -2.11
C LYS A 156 -11.37 -11.07 -2.54
N ARG A 157 -10.26 -10.35 -2.62
CA ARG A 157 -8.92 -10.89 -2.96
C ARG A 157 -8.02 -11.05 -1.76
N SER A 158 -8.10 -10.12 -0.81
CA SER A 158 -7.16 -10.11 0.30
C SER A 158 -7.75 -9.46 1.55
N GLU A 159 -7.15 -9.78 2.67
CA GLU A 159 -7.36 -9.11 3.94
C GLU A 159 -6.01 -8.98 4.63
N THR A 160 -5.74 -7.80 5.18
CA THR A 160 -4.51 -7.51 5.91
C THR A 160 -4.90 -6.93 7.25
N VAL A 161 -4.38 -7.52 8.33
CA VAL A 161 -4.52 -7.01 9.69
C VAL A 161 -3.14 -6.58 10.18
N TYR A 162 -3.06 -5.35 10.63
CA TYR A 162 -1.90 -4.77 11.27
C TYR A 162 -2.12 -4.80 12.77
N ASP A 163 -1.24 -5.45 13.51
CA ASP A 163 -1.42 -5.61 14.96
C ASP A 163 -0.43 -4.74 15.75
N GLN A 164 0.68 -5.32 16.20
CA GLN A 164 1.71 -4.69 17.03
C GLN A 164 2.50 -3.61 16.26
N ILE A 165 1.87 -2.48 15.98
CA ILE A 165 2.49 -1.36 15.30
C ILE A 165 3.19 -0.48 16.32
N GLU A 166 4.51 -0.37 16.16
CA GLU A 166 5.34 0.55 16.94
C GLU A 166 5.93 1.63 16.02
N THR A 167 6.07 2.85 16.55
CA THR A 167 6.65 3.99 15.83
C THR A 167 7.82 4.54 16.62
N ASN A 168 8.73 5.25 15.93
CA ASN A 168 9.96 5.80 16.54
C ASN A 168 10.87 4.73 17.19
N VAL A 169 10.80 3.49 16.70
CA VAL A 169 11.69 2.40 17.12
C VAL A 169 13.03 2.54 16.39
N GLU A 170 14.12 2.48 17.14
CA GLU A 170 15.46 2.46 16.56
C GLU A 170 15.78 1.06 16.03
N PHE A 171 15.96 0.95 14.72
CA PHE A 171 16.37 -0.29 14.08
C PHE A 171 17.90 -0.35 13.90
N PRO A 172 18.53 -1.53 14.07
CA PRO A 172 19.93 -1.71 13.72
C PRO A 172 20.19 -1.33 12.25
N LYS A 173 21.22 -0.53 11.98
CA LYS A 173 21.54 -0.05 10.62
C LYS A 173 21.81 -1.18 9.62
N ASP A 174 22.26 -2.33 10.11
CA ASP A 174 22.57 -3.49 9.28
C ASP A 174 21.32 -4.29 8.89
N LEU A 175 20.16 -4.01 9.50
CA LEU A 175 18.90 -4.70 9.22
C LEU A 175 18.46 -4.57 7.75
N PHE A 176 18.81 -3.44 7.12
CA PHE A 176 18.45 -3.10 5.74
C PHE A 176 19.58 -3.34 4.73
N LYS A 177 20.65 -4.04 5.14
CA LYS A 177 21.77 -4.43 4.28
C LYS A 177 21.61 -5.88 3.85
N LYS A 178 22.23 -6.24 2.72
CA LYS A 178 22.34 -7.64 2.29
C LYS A 178 23.03 -8.47 3.39
N PRO A 179 22.41 -9.56 3.90
CA PRO A 179 23.07 -10.53 4.77
C PRO A 179 24.36 -11.04 4.12
N ARG A 180 25.43 -11.15 4.92
CA ARG A 180 26.70 -11.75 4.49
C ARG A 180 26.65 -13.26 4.62
#